data_AF-A0A536NFF3-F1
#
_entry.id   AF-A0A536NFF3-F1
#
_cell.length_a   1.000
_cell.length_b   1.000
_cell.length_c   1.000
_cell.angle_alpha   90.00
_cell.angle_beta   90.00
_cell.angle_gamma   90.00
#
_symmetry.space_group_name_H-M   'P 1'
#
loop_
_entity.id
_entity.type
_entity.pdbx_description
1 polymer ?
#
loop_
_entity_poly.entity_id
_entity_poly.type
_entity_poly.pdbx_seq_one_letter_code
_entity_poly.pdbx_strand_id
1 'polypeptide(L)'
;MVKIRAVVVVEGDSDRVALETLAKRRGRDLAAEGVEIVSIGGAHAIRRYLERLKAEGSDVTLAGLVDAGQEDVFRRAVDHTGFEIDLYVCDSDL
;
A
#
# COMPACT_ATOMS: atom_id res chain seq x y z
N MET A 1 -19.58 -2.09 9.36
CA MET A 1 -18.18 -1.87 8.94
C MET A 1 -17.95 -2.75 7.72
N VAL A 2 -17.50 -2.19 6.59
CA VAL A 2 -17.22 -2.98 5.38
C VAL A 2 -15.95 -3.80 5.62
N LYS A 3 -15.91 -5.05 5.15
CA LYS A 3 -14.71 -5.90 5.23
C LYS A 3 -13.63 -5.32 4.31
N ILE A 4 -12.42 -5.12 4.83
CA ILE A 4 -11.28 -4.73 3.99
C ILE A 4 -10.95 -5.89 3.05
N ARG A 5 -10.90 -5.58 1.76
CA ARG A 5 -10.58 -6.52 0.68
C ARG A 5 -9.28 -6.16 -0.02
N ALA A 6 -8.87 -4.90 0.04
CA ALA A 6 -7.62 -4.44 -0.55
C ALA A 6 -6.96 -3.39 0.35
N VAL A 7 -5.63 -3.41 0.34
CA VAL A 7 -4.78 -2.46 1.04
C VAL A 7 -3.82 -1.86 0.02
N VAL A 8 -3.77 -0.53 -0.01
CA VAL A 8 -2.75 0.23 -0.73
C VAL A 8 -1.72 0.73 0.28
N VAL A 9 -0.50 0.22 0.20
CA VAL A 9 0.60 0.66 1.05
C VAL A 9 1.32 1.82 0.39
N VAL A 10 1.57 2.88 1.15
CA VAL A 10 2.32 4.06 0.68
C VAL A 10 3.41 4.43 1.67
N GLU A 11 4.48 5.07 1.18
CA GLU A 11 5.62 5.42 2.04
C GLU A 11 5.26 6.47 3.09
N GLY A 12 4.50 7.50 2.70
CA GLY A 12 4.19 8.64 3.56
C GLY A 12 2.74 9.10 3.53
N ASP A 13 2.41 9.99 4.48
CA ASP A 13 1.07 10.58 4.58
C ASP A 13 0.72 11.50 3.40
N SER A 14 1.73 12.07 2.73
CA SER A 14 1.52 12.88 1.52
C SER A 14 0.85 12.05 0.43
N ASP A 15 1.38 10.85 0.14
CA ASP A 15 0.85 9.93 -0.85
C ASP A 15 -0.55 9.45 -0.47
N ARG A 16 -0.75 9.15 0.82
CA ARG A 16 -2.07 8.77 1.33
C ARG A 16 -3.10 9.86 1.04
N VAL A 17 -2.79 11.11 1.38
CA VAL A 17 -3.67 12.25 1.11
C VAL A 17 -3.87 12.46 -0.39
N ALA A 18 -2.84 12.28 -1.21
CA ALA A 18 -2.93 12.39 -2.66
C ALA A 18 -3.90 11.34 -3.25
N LEU A 19 -3.78 10.08 -2.86
CA LEU A 19 -4.64 8.99 -3.32
C LEU A 19 -6.09 9.15 -2.81
N GLU A 20 -6.29 9.49 -1.53
CA GLU A 20 -7.62 9.77 -0.97
C GLU A 20 -8.30 10.94 -1.72
N THR A 21 -7.54 11.99 -2.02
CA THR A 21 -8.03 13.15 -2.77
C THR A 21 -8.37 12.77 -4.21
N LEU A 22 -7.53 11.97 -4.86
CA LEU A 22 -7.78 11.48 -6.22
C LEU A 22 -9.05 10.63 -6.26
N ALA A 23 -9.23 9.70 -5.32
CA ALA A 23 -10.42 8.86 -5.24
C ALA A 23 -11.70 9.71 -5.11
N LYS A 24 -11.71 10.69 -4.21
CA LYS A 24 -12.82 11.64 -4.05
C LYS A 24 -13.11 12.41 -5.34
N ARG A 25 -12.07 12.92 -6.02
CA ARG A 25 -12.21 13.61 -7.31
C ARG A 25 -12.77 12.72 -8.42
N ARG A 26 -12.56 11.41 -8.31
CA ARG A 26 -13.12 10.39 -9.22
C ARG A 26 -14.48 9.86 -8.77
N GLY A 27 -15.07 10.42 -7.72
CA GLY A 27 -16.37 9.99 -7.20
C GLY A 27 -16.34 8.62 -6.53
N ARG A 28 -15.18 8.17 -6.05
CA ARG A 28 -15.00 6.88 -5.38
C ARG A 28 -14.96 7.05 -3.86
N ASP A 29 -15.63 6.14 -3.17
CA ASP A 29 -15.58 6.01 -1.71
C ASP A 29 -14.81 4.72 -1.38
N LEU A 30 -13.51 4.86 -1.14
CA LEU A 30 -12.63 3.73 -0.89
C LEU A 30 -13.06 2.91 0.33
N ALA A 31 -13.57 3.56 1.38
CA ALA A 31 -14.03 2.87 2.58
C ALA A 31 -15.28 2.03 2.28
N ALA A 32 -16.23 2.58 1.51
CA ALA A 32 -17.39 1.82 1.05
C ALA A 32 -17.03 0.68 0.09
N GLU A 33 -15.93 0.83 -0.67
CA GLU A 33 -15.38 -0.19 -1.56
C GLU A 33 -14.51 -1.23 -0.84
N GLY A 34 -14.23 -1.06 0.46
CA GLY A 34 -13.38 -1.96 1.26
C GLY A 34 -11.88 -1.83 0.96
N VAL A 35 -11.44 -0.65 0.50
CA VAL A 35 -10.05 -0.32 0.21
C VAL A 35 -9.50 0.56 1.32
N GLU A 36 -8.41 0.13 1.94
CA GLU A 36 -7.68 0.91 2.95
C GLU A 36 -6.36 1.43 2.36
N ILE A 37 -5.99 2.67 2.68
CA ILE A 37 -4.67 3.22 2.34
C ILE A 37 -3.84 3.34 3.62
N VAL A 38 -2.70 2.68 3.67
CA VAL A 38 -1.83 2.62 4.83
C VAL A 38 -0.49 3.30 4.53
N SER A 39 -0.24 4.42 5.21
CA SER A 39 1.09 5.02 5.29
C SER A 39 1.93 4.22 6.28
N ILE A 40 3.05 3.66 5.84
CA ILE A 40 3.91 2.81 6.69
C ILE A 40 5.01 3.59 7.43
N GLY A 41 5.18 4.89 7.13
CA GLY A 41 6.18 5.74 7.76
C GLY A 41 7.60 5.49 7.23
N GLY A 42 7.71 5.29 5.91
CA GLY A 42 8.94 5.04 5.17
C GLY A 42 9.09 3.59 4.70
N ALA A 43 9.77 3.40 3.56
CA ALA A 43 9.90 2.11 2.88
C ALA A 43 10.40 0.97 3.77
N HIS A 44 11.33 1.22 4.71
CA HIS A 44 11.87 0.18 5.59
C HIS A 44 10.84 -0.45 6.54
N ALA A 45 9.68 0.17 6.75
CA ALA A 45 8.62 -0.40 7.59
C ALA A 45 7.78 -1.49 6.88
N ILE A 46 7.92 -1.65 5.56
CA ILE A 46 7.10 -2.57 4.76
C ILE A 46 7.18 -4.02 5.25
N ARG A 47 8.39 -4.51 5.55
CA ARG A 47 8.58 -5.90 6.00
C ARG A 47 7.79 -6.20 7.27
N ARG A 48 7.88 -5.31 8.26
CA ARG A 48 7.15 -5.44 9.53
C ARG A 48 5.63 -5.40 9.31
N TYR A 49 5.17 -4.55 8.39
CA TYR A 49 3.77 -4.45 8.05
C TYR A 49 3.24 -5.75 7.41
N LEU A 50 3.96 -6.30 6.44
CA LEU A 50 3.61 -7.57 5.80
C LEU A 50 3.64 -8.74 6.80
N GLU A 51 4.65 -8.82 7.67
CA GLU A 51 4.69 -9.86 8.72
C GLU A 51 3.47 -9.80 9.65
N ARG A 52 3.01 -8.59 9.99
CA ARG A 52 1.77 -8.42 10.78
C ARG A 52 0.54 -8.90 10.02
N LEU A 53 0.38 -8.51 8.75
CA LEU A 53 -0.73 -8.98 7.92
C LEU A 53 -0.77 -10.51 7.82
N LYS A 54 0.41 -11.14 7.69
CA LYS A 54 0.53 -12.61 7.67
C LYS A 54 0.09 -13.23 8.99
N ALA A 55 0.54 -12.67 10.11
CA ALA A 55 0.18 -13.14 11.44
C ALA A 55 -1.32 -13.02 11.74
N GLU A 56 -1.96 -11.99 11.18
CA GLU A 56 -3.41 -11.79 11.25
C GLU A 56 -4.22 -12.74 10.34
N GLY A 57 -3.55 -13.47 9.43
CA GLY A 57 -4.21 -14.33 8.44
C GLY A 57 -5.02 -13.52 7.42
N SER A 58 -4.61 -12.28 7.16
CA SER A 58 -5.32 -11.37 6.26
C SER A 58 -5.26 -11.85 4.81
N ASP A 59 -6.44 -12.02 4.21
CA ASP A 59 -6.62 -12.35 2.80
C ASP A 59 -7.06 -11.09 2.04
N VAL A 60 -6.12 -10.17 1.86
CA VAL A 60 -6.33 -8.89 1.20
C VAL A 60 -5.46 -8.78 -0.04
N THR A 61 -5.99 -8.17 -1.09
CA THR A 61 -5.19 -7.77 -2.25
C THR A 61 -4.27 -6.61 -1.84
N LEU A 62 -2.98 -6.73 -2.10
CA LEU A 62 -1.99 -5.70 -1.78
C LEU A 62 -1.56 -4.95 -3.05
N ALA A 63 -1.53 -3.63 -2.95
CA ALA A 63 -0.85 -2.76 -3.89
C ALA A 63 0.09 -1.82 -3.14
N GLY A 64 1.15 -1.35 -3.81
CA GLY A 64 2.11 -0.40 -3.26
C GLY A 64 2.31 0.79 -4.19
N LEU A 65 2.31 2.01 -3.65
CA LEU A 65 2.86 3.20 -4.33
C LEU A 65 4.19 3.54 -3.66
N VAL A 66 5.26 3.48 -4.43
CA VAL A 66 6.65 3.55 -3.93
C VAL A 66 7.47 4.47 -4.82
N ASP A 67 8.43 5.19 -4.25
CA ASP A 67 9.38 5.96 -5.04
C ASP A 67 10.33 5.01 -5.79
N ALA A 68 10.79 5.41 -6.99
CA ALA A 68 11.72 4.60 -7.80
C ALA A 68 12.97 4.15 -7.03
N GLY A 69 13.49 5.01 -6.15
CA GLY A 69 14.65 4.69 -5.30
C GLY A 69 14.40 3.63 -4.22
N GLN A 70 13.14 3.24 -3.97
CA GLN A 70 12.74 2.35 -2.87
C GLN A 70 12.09 1.05 -3.34
N GLU A 71 11.91 0.84 -4.65
CA GLU A 71 11.26 -0.35 -5.20
C GLU A 71 11.89 -1.66 -4.71
N ASP A 72 13.23 -1.73 -4.70
CA ASP A 72 13.98 -2.91 -4.25
C ASP A 72 13.72 -3.27 -2.78
N VAL A 73 13.44 -2.28 -1.93
CA VAL A 73 13.11 -2.50 -0.52
C VAL A 73 11.79 -3.24 -0.39
N PHE A 74 10.79 -2.85 -1.18
CA PHE A 74 9.49 -3.50 -1.22
C PHE A 74 9.58 -4.92 -1.77
N ARG A 75 10.24 -5.10 -2.92
CA ARG A 75 10.42 -6.42 -3.55
C ARG A 75 11.08 -7.42 -2.58
N ARG A 76 12.15 -7.03 -1.91
CA ARG A 76 12.83 -7.89 -0.91
C ARG A 76 11.93 -8.26 0.26
N ALA A 77 11.07 -7.36 0.72
CA ALA A 77 10.16 -7.65 1.83
C ALA A 77 9.04 -8.61 1.43
N VAL A 78 8.56 -8.50 0.20
CA VAL A 78 7.55 -9.38 -0.40
C VAL A 78 8.11 -10.80 -0.52
N ASP A 79 9.30 -10.95 -1.10
CA ASP A 79 10.00 -12.23 -1.23
C ASP A 79 10.17 -12.94 0.13
N HIS A 80 10.45 -12.17 1.19
CA HIS A 80 10.61 -12.74 2.54
C HIS A 80 9.31 -13.18 3.20
N THR A 81 8.18 -12.57 2.85
CA THR A 81 6.91 -12.79 3.54
C THR A 81 5.99 -13.73 2.77
N GLY A 82 6.20 -13.86 1.46
CA GLY A 82 5.40 -14.69 0.56
C GLY A 82 4.07 -14.05 0.17
N PHE A 83 3.93 -12.74 0.35
CA PHE A 83 2.82 -11.99 -0.24
C PHE A 83 3.05 -11.80 -1.74
N GLU A 84 1.97 -11.49 -2.45
CA GLU A 84 2.02 -10.88 -3.77
C GLU A 84 1.59 -9.42 -3.62
N ILE A 85 2.23 -8.49 -4.34
CA ILE A 85 1.90 -7.08 -4.32
C ILE A 85 2.01 -6.48 -5.72
N ASP A 86 1.01 -5.69 -6.10
CA ASP A 86 1.07 -4.87 -7.31
C ASP A 86 1.80 -3.55 -7.00
N LEU A 87 3.06 -3.44 -7.43
CA LEU A 87 3.87 -2.22 -7.21
C LEU A 87 3.70 -1.21 -8.34
N TYR A 88 3.37 0.02 -7.95
CA TYR A 88 3.33 1.20 -8.79
C TYR A 88 4.49 2.10 -8.37
N VAL A 89 5.42 2.30 -9.30
CA VAL A 89 6.60 3.12 -9.06
C VAL A 89 6.31 4.55 -9.50
N CYS A 90 6.44 5.48 -8.57
CA CYS A 90 6.46 6.90 -8.85
C CYS A 90 7.90 7.29 -9.21
N ASP A 91 8.10 7.79 -10.43
CA ASP A 91 9.32 8.48 -10.80
C ASP A 91 9.03 9.99 -10.69
N SER A 92 9.81 10.68 -9.87
CA SER A 92 9.65 12.10 -9.57
C SER A 92 9.81 13.01 -10.80
N ASP A 93 10.33 12.49 -11.92
CA ASP A 93 10.69 13.27 -13.10
C ASP A 93 9.65 13.17 -14.24
N LEU A 94 8.39 13.56 -13.97
CA LEU A 94 7.45 14.02 -15.00
C LEU A 94 7.57 15.53 -15.26
#